data_AF-A0A351T7C8-F1
#
_entry.id   AF-A0A351T7C8-F1
#
_cell.length_a   1.000
_cell.length_b   1.000
_cell.length_c   1.000
_cell.angle_alpha   90.00
_cell.angle_beta   90.00
_cell.angle_gamma   90.00
#
_symmetry.space_group_name_H-M   'P 1'
#
loop_
_entity.id
_entity.type
_entity.pdbx_description
1 polymer ?
#
loop_
_entity_poly.entity_id
_entity_poly.type
_entity_poly.pdbx_seq_one_letter_code
_entity_poly.pdbx_strand_id
1 'polypeptide(L)'
;ARHIDAKATQFVAELPDGSDIAYPNVTLLPLHPHNGALQIWLELGLPGALITAALLLALGFGIAALPLPTPQRAAATAAFTATLCLILLSFGLWQNWWQASFWLLLILFGLASQPTRSRDETDAHPGPPDR
;
A
#
# COMPACT_ATOMS: atom_id res chain seq x y z
N ALA A 1 30.88 17.76 21.25
CA ALA A 1 30.01 16.57 21.06
C ALA A 1 28.73 17.01 20.32
N ARG A 2 28.13 16.19 19.43
CA ARG A 2 26.88 16.60 18.75
C ARG A 2 25.73 16.54 19.76
N HIS A 3 25.19 17.70 20.14
CA HIS A 3 24.05 17.81 21.04
C HIS A 3 22.91 18.52 20.30
N ILE A 4 21.67 18.11 20.59
CA ILE A 4 20.47 18.77 20.06
C ILE A 4 19.97 19.69 21.18
N ASP A 5 20.06 21.00 20.97
CA ASP A 5 19.34 21.94 21.83
C ASP A 5 17.84 21.77 21.55
N ALA A 6 17.06 21.46 22.59
CA ALA A 6 15.62 21.20 22.48
C ALA A 6 14.82 22.40 21.94
N LYS A 7 15.42 23.58 21.86
CA LYS A 7 14.83 24.78 21.25
C LYS A 7 15.38 25.11 19.84
N ALA A 8 16.38 24.37 19.35
CA ALA A 8 17.00 24.63 18.07
C ALA A 8 16.32 23.84 16.94
N THR A 9 15.85 24.56 15.91
CA THR A 9 15.34 23.99 14.65
C THR A 9 16.47 23.61 13.67
N GLN A 10 17.73 23.75 14.07
CA GLN A 10 18.91 23.63 13.23
C GLN A 10 19.95 22.73 13.90
N PHE A 11 20.74 22.03 13.09
CA PHE A 11 21.91 21.31 13.59
C PHE A 11 22.97 22.32 14.06
N VAL A 12 23.58 22.04 15.20
CA VAL A 12 24.74 22.77 15.73
C VAL A 12 25.87 21.75 15.94
N ALA A 13 27.07 22.06 15.44
CA ALA A 13 28.26 21.27 15.73
C ALA A 13 29.26 22.12 16.52
N GLU A 14 29.70 21.57 17.65
CA GLU A 14 30.74 22.13 18.50
C GLU A 14 32.11 21.77 17.91
N LEU A 15 32.93 22.78 17.61
CA LEU A 15 34.28 22.63 17.08
C LEU A 15 35.30 22.33 18.19
N PRO A 16 36.50 21.80 17.85
CA PRO A 16 37.56 21.52 18.83
C PRO A 16 38.05 22.75 19.61
N ASP A 17 37.79 23.95 19.10
CA ASP A 17 38.10 25.23 19.74
C ASP A 17 36.99 25.75 20.67
N GLY A 18 35.90 24.98 20.83
CA GLY A 18 34.75 25.33 21.67
C GLY A 18 33.77 26.31 21.02
N SER A 19 33.96 26.67 19.74
CA SER A 19 32.99 27.47 18.99
C SER A 19 31.89 26.60 18.38
N ASP A 20 30.69 27.17 18.22
CA ASP A 20 29.55 26.49 17.62
C ASP A 20 29.36 26.93 16.16
N ILE A 21 29.17 25.97 15.26
CA ILE A 21 28.65 26.25 13.91
C ILE A 21 27.21 25.79 13.80
N ALA A 22 26.33 26.77 13.55
CA ALA A 22 24.96 26.51 13.16
C ALA A 22 24.89 26.18 11.67
N TYR A 23 24.03 25.24 11.31
CA TYR A 23 23.69 24.95 9.91
C TYR A 23 22.33 25.58 9.58
N PRO A 24 22.26 26.90 9.28
CA PRO A 24 21.01 27.66 9.18
C PRO A 24 20.06 27.19 8.06
N ASN A 25 20.54 26.34 7.15
CA ASN A 25 19.76 25.79 6.04
C ASN A 25 19.43 24.29 6.21
N VAL A 26 19.86 23.67 7.31
CA VAL A 26 19.50 22.29 7.65
C VAL A 26 18.47 22.35 8.76
N THR A 27 17.23 22.62 8.36
CA THR A 27 16.10 22.48 9.27
C THR A 27 16.01 21.02 9.68
N LEU A 28 16.00 20.73 10.99
CA LEU A 28 15.46 19.48 11.50
C LEU A 28 14.00 19.47 11.09
N LEU A 29 13.69 18.98 9.89
CA LEU A 29 12.31 18.60 9.60
C LEU A 29 11.98 17.60 10.70
N PRO A 30 11.01 17.90 11.57
CA PRO A 30 10.44 16.84 12.38
C PRO A 30 10.08 15.77 11.37
N LEU A 31 10.58 14.55 11.53
CA LEU A 31 10.12 13.44 10.72
C LEU A 31 8.68 13.21 11.17
N HIS A 32 7.74 14.02 10.67
CA HIS A 32 6.34 13.83 10.96
C HIS A 32 6.02 12.40 10.51
N PRO A 33 5.25 11.63 11.29
CA PRO A 33 4.73 10.35 10.82
C PRO A 33 3.83 10.65 9.62
N HIS A 34 4.41 10.62 8.43
CA HIS A 34 3.68 10.78 7.20
C HIS A 34 2.93 9.47 7.04
N ASN A 35 1.62 9.52 7.20
CA ASN A 35 0.75 8.43 6.81
C ASN A 35 0.05 8.84 5.52
N GLY A 36 -0.29 7.87 4.68
CA GLY A 36 -0.89 8.12 3.38
C GLY A 36 -2.22 8.88 3.47
N ALA A 37 -2.95 8.76 4.58
CA ALA A 37 -4.20 9.50 4.79
C ALA A 37 -3.96 11.01 4.89
N LEU A 38 -2.96 11.44 5.67
CA LEU A 38 -2.53 12.84 5.72
C LEU A 38 -1.97 13.30 4.37
N GLN A 39 -1.26 12.42 3.64
CA GLN A 39 -0.78 12.72 2.28
C GLN A 39 -1.92 13.11 1.35
N ILE A 40 -2.93 12.24 1.29
CA ILE A 40 -4.10 12.41 0.43
C ILE A 40 -4.80 13.70 0.79
N TRP A 41 -4.99 13.96 2.09
CA TRP A 41 -5.65 15.17 2.55
C TRP A 41 -4.89 16.45 2.14
N LEU A 42 -3.57 16.47 2.31
CA LEU A 42 -2.76 17.66 2.01
C LEU A 42 -2.62 17.92 0.50
N GLU A 43 -2.48 16.87 -0.30
CA GLU A 43 -2.23 16.99 -1.74
C GLU A 43 -3.51 17.07 -2.57
N LEU A 44 -4.56 16.36 -2.17
CA LEU A 44 -5.82 16.23 -2.93
C LEU A 44 -7.03 16.89 -2.23
N GLY A 45 -6.84 17.37 -0.99
CA GLY A 45 -7.89 18.01 -0.21
C GLY A 45 -9.01 17.06 0.23
N LEU A 46 -10.10 17.67 0.68
CA LEU A 46 -11.33 16.96 1.07
C LEU A 46 -11.87 16.04 -0.05
N PRO A 47 -11.92 16.45 -1.34
CA PRO A 47 -12.41 15.57 -2.41
C PRO A 47 -11.59 14.29 -2.53
N GLY A 48 -10.26 14.39 -2.51
CA GLY A 48 -9.38 13.22 -2.55
C GLY A 48 -9.59 12.29 -1.38
N ALA A 49 -9.68 12.86 -0.16
CA ALA A 49 -9.92 12.07 1.05
C ALA A 49 -11.24 11.30 1.01
N LEU A 50 -12.33 11.93 0.55
CA LEU A 50 -13.63 11.28 0.42
C LEU A 50 -13.61 10.16 -0.63
N ILE A 51 -12.99 10.40 -1.79
CA ILE A 51 -12.86 9.39 -2.85
C ILE A 51 -12.05 8.20 -2.34
N THR A 52 -10.92 8.43 -1.68
CA THR A 52 -10.11 7.33 -1.13
C THR A 52 -10.86 6.56 -0.05
N ALA A 53 -11.55 7.25 0.87
CA ALA A 53 -12.37 6.58 1.89
C ALA A 53 -13.47 5.72 1.27
N ALA A 54 -14.19 6.25 0.27
CA ALA A 54 -15.21 5.52 -0.46
C ALA A 54 -14.64 4.29 -1.18
N LEU A 55 -13.47 4.41 -1.81
CA LEU A 55 -12.79 3.30 -2.48
C LEU A 55 -12.39 2.19 -1.49
N LEU A 56 -11.80 2.56 -0.34
CA LEU A 56 -11.39 1.59 0.67
C LEU A 56 -12.60 0.86 1.28
N LEU A 57 -13.70 1.58 1.54
CA LEU A 57 -14.95 0.98 2.00
C LEU A 57 -15.55 0.06 0.95
N ALA A 58 -15.63 0.51 -0.31
CA ALA A 58 -16.14 -0.29 -1.41
C ALA A 58 -15.34 -1.58 -1.60
N LEU A 59 -14.01 -1.52 -1.48
CA LEU A 59 -13.14 -2.69 -1.57
C LEU A 59 -13.36 -3.66 -0.39
N GLY A 60 -13.41 -3.13 0.85
CA GLY A 60 -13.66 -3.95 2.04
C GLY A 60 -15.02 -4.65 2.01
N PHE A 61 -16.09 -3.91 1.67
CA PHE A 61 -17.43 -4.49 1.51
C PHE A 61 -17.51 -5.42 0.31
N GLY A 62 -16.80 -5.12 -0.78
CA GLY A 62 -16.71 -5.98 -1.96
C GLY A 62 -16.10 -7.33 -1.64
N ILE A 63 -14.99 -7.38 -0.91
CA ILE A 63 -14.37 -8.63 -0.45
C ILE A 63 -15.35 -9.45 0.41
N ALA A 64 -16.12 -8.78 1.29
CA ALA A 64 -17.12 -9.45 2.11
C ALA A 64 -18.29 -10.01 1.28
N ALA A 65 -18.72 -9.29 0.24
CA ALA A 65 -19.86 -9.66 -0.59
C ALA A 65 -19.55 -10.73 -1.66
N LEU A 66 -18.29 -10.87 -2.08
CA LEU A 66 -17.92 -11.83 -3.12
C LEU A 66 -18.17 -13.29 -2.67
N PRO A 67 -18.67 -14.17 -3.56
CA PRO A 67 -18.87 -15.58 -3.28
C PRO A 67 -17.55 -16.37 -3.38
N LEU A 68 -16.54 -15.94 -2.62
CA LEU A 68 -15.23 -16.58 -2.56
C LEU A 68 -15.23 -17.75 -1.57
N PRO A 69 -14.54 -18.86 -1.87
CA PRO A 69 -14.24 -19.87 -0.88
C PRO A 69 -13.35 -19.29 0.24
N THR A 70 -13.42 -19.89 1.43
CA THR A 70 -12.75 -19.38 2.65
C THR A 70 -11.27 -19.02 2.47
N PRO A 71 -10.41 -19.84 1.83
CA PRO A 71 -8.99 -19.48 1.70
C PRO A 71 -8.77 -18.26 0.80
N GLN A 72 -9.51 -18.13 -0.31
CA GLN A 72 -9.41 -16.95 -1.19
C GLN A 72 -9.91 -15.69 -0.47
N ARG A 73 -11.00 -15.79 0.30
CA ARG A 73 -11.49 -14.67 1.11
C ARG A 73 -10.47 -14.25 2.17
N ALA A 74 -9.87 -15.22 2.87
CA ALA A 74 -8.82 -14.94 3.85
C ALA A 74 -7.61 -14.24 3.21
N ALA A 75 -7.17 -14.71 2.04
CA ALA A 75 -6.08 -14.09 1.28
C ALA A 75 -6.43 -12.65 0.85
N ALA A 76 -7.65 -12.41 0.34
CA ALA A 76 -8.12 -11.08 -0.05
C ALA A 76 -8.17 -10.11 1.14
N THR A 77 -8.74 -10.55 2.27
CA THR A 77 -8.80 -9.73 3.49
C THR A 77 -7.42 -9.44 4.06
N ALA A 78 -6.51 -10.42 4.04
CA ALA A 78 -5.13 -10.24 4.48
C ALA A 78 -4.38 -9.24 3.58
N ALA A 79 -4.52 -9.35 2.27
CA ALA A 79 -3.96 -8.41 1.30
C ALA A 79 -4.47 -6.98 1.53
N PHE A 80 -5.79 -6.80 1.66
CA PHE A 80 -6.41 -5.51 1.95
C PHE A 80 -5.88 -4.89 3.25
N THR A 81 -5.81 -5.69 4.32
CA THR A 81 -5.31 -5.24 5.62
C THR A 81 -3.82 -4.86 5.55
N ALA A 82 -3.00 -5.66 4.88
CA ALA A 82 -1.59 -5.36 4.68
C ALA A 82 -1.39 -4.05 3.88
N THR A 83 -2.19 -3.82 2.84
CA THR A 83 -2.20 -2.56 2.09
C THR A 83 -2.55 -1.37 2.98
N LEU A 84 -3.58 -1.48 3.84
CA LEU A 84 -3.92 -0.42 4.79
C LEU A 84 -2.77 -0.13 5.77
N CYS A 85 -2.14 -1.17 6.32
CA CYS A 85 -0.97 -1.00 7.19
C CYS A 85 0.17 -0.28 6.47
N LEU A 86 0.48 -0.66 5.23
CA LEU A 86 1.51 0.03 4.44
C LEU A 86 1.15 1.49 4.16
N ILE A 87 -0.10 1.79 3.78
CA ILE A 87 -0.56 3.17 3.58
C ILE A 87 -0.38 3.98 4.87
N LEU A 88 -0.69 3.41 6.04
CA LEU A 88 -0.64 4.12 7.31
C LEU A 88 0.78 4.29 7.88
N LEU A 89 1.71 3.42 7.50
CA LEU A 89 3.09 3.42 8.01
C LEU A 89 4.13 3.98 7.02
N SER A 90 3.75 4.17 5.75
CA SER A 90 4.67 4.61 4.69
C SER A 90 4.88 6.11 4.66
N PHE A 91 6.13 6.52 4.51
CA PHE A 91 6.54 7.92 4.36
C PHE A 91 6.21 8.55 2.99
N GLY A 92 5.64 7.79 2.05
CA GLY A 92 5.28 8.31 0.73
C GLY A 92 4.30 7.43 -0.02
N LEU A 93 3.13 7.99 -0.33
CA LEU A 93 2.08 7.31 -1.08
C LEU A 93 2.42 7.17 -2.59
N TRP A 94 3.22 8.06 -3.14
CA TRP A 94 3.50 8.07 -4.59
C TRP A 94 4.71 7.26 -5.02
N GLN A 95 5.21 6.38 -4.15
CA GLN A 95 6.35 5.54 -4.45
C GLN A 95 5.96 4.42 -5.43
N ASN A 96 6.59 4.40 -6.60
CA ASN A 96 6.17 3.52 -7.71
C ASN A 96 6.29 2.01 -7.40
N TRP A 97 7.28 1.61 -6.60
CA TRP A 97 7.61 0.19 -6.39
C TRP A 97 6.52 -0.59 -5.62
N TRP A 98 5.89 0.01 -4.62
CA TRP A 98 4.84 -0.66 -3.84
C TRP A 98 3.48 -0.56 -4.54
N GLN A 99 3.22 0.50 -5.30
CA GLN A 99 2.08 0.55 -6.21
C GLN A 99 2.15 -0.57 -7.25
N ALA A 100 3.32 -0.79 -7.86
CA ALA A 100 3.55 -1.93 -8.76
C ALA A 100 3.31 -3.28 -8.05
N SER A 101 3.70 -3.40 -6.78
CA SER A 101 3.45 -4.59 -5.96
C SER A 101 1.95 -4.85 -5.75
N PHE A 102 1.14 -3.80 -5.60
CA PHE A 102 -0.32 -3.94 -5.49
C PHE A 102 -0.96 -4.39 -6.79
N TRP A 103 -0.54 -3.83 -7.92
CA TRP A 103 -1.01 -4.27 -9.23
C TRP A 103 -0.66 -5.74 -9.47
N LEU A 104 0.56 -6.14 -9.13
CA LEU A 104 0.98 -7.54 -9.24
C LEU A 104 0.12 -8.45 -8.34
N LEU A 105 -0.12 -8.06 -7.09
CA LEU A 105 -0.94 -8.82 -6.15
C LEU A 105 -2.38 -9.01 -6.68
N LEU A 106 -2.97 -7.94 -7.23
CA LEU A 106 -4.31 -7.99 -7.82
C LEU A 106 -4.37 -8.96 -9.01
N ILE A 107 -3.37 -8.93 -9.89
CA ILE A 107 -3.27 -9.84 -11.04
C ILE A 107 -3.14 -11.29 -10.58
N LEU A 108 -2.23 -11.57 -9.64
CA LEU A 108 -2.02 -12.92 -9.10
C LEU A 108 -3.28 -13.44 -8.40
N PHE A 109 -3.96 -12.60 -7.64
CA PHE A 109 -5.23 -12.96 -7.02
C PHE A 109 -6.31 -13.28 -8.06
N GLY A 110 -6.43 -12.48 -9.11
CA GLY A 110 -7.37 -12.72 -10.21
C GLY A 110 -7.10 -14.04 -10.94
N LEU A 111 -5.83 -14.34 -11.24
CA LEU A 111 -5.41 -15.60 -11.86
C LEU A 111 -5.68 -16.81 -10.95
N ALA A 112 -5.43 -16.68 -9.65
CA ALA A 112 -5.69 -17.74 -8.67
C ALA A 112 -7.19 -17.98 -8.41
N SER A 113 -8.04 -17.01 -8.77
CA SER A 113 -9.50 -17.05 -8.57
C SER A 113 -10.27 -17.52 -9.80
N GLN A 114 -9.58 -17.93 -10.88
CA GLN A 114 -10.25 -18.42 -12.08
C GLN A 114 -10.95 -19.76 -11.79
N PRO A 115 -12.22 -19.95 -12.21
CA PRO A 115 -12.87 -21.25 -12.15
C PRO A 115 -12.03 -22.27 -12.93
N THR A 116 -11.73 -23.41 -12.31
CA THR A 116 -11.06 -24.52 -12.98
C THR A 116 -11.94 -24.93 -14.17
N ARG A 117 -11.50 -24.64 -15.40
CA ARG A 117 -12.22 -25.04 -16.60
C ARG A 117 -12.22 -26.57 -16.65
N SER A 118 -13.39 -27.20 -16.47
CA SER A 118 -13.54 -28.64 -16.60
C SER A 118 -13.24 -29.05 -18.05
N ARG A 119 -12.08 -29.68 -18.26
CA ARG A 119 -11.67 -30.31 -19.52
C ARG A 119 -12.43 -31.64 -19.73
N ASP A 120 -13.75 -31.63 -19.69
CA ASP A 120 -14.53 -32.87 -19.78
C ASP A 120 -15.46 -32.96 -20.99
N GLU A 121 -15.58 -31.91 -21.81
CA GLU A 121 -16.60 -31.88 -22.87
C GLU A 121 -16.05 -31.67 -24.29
N THR A 122 -14.74 -31.40 -24.44
CA THR A 122 -14.12 -31.21 -25.77
C THR A 122 -13.24 -32.40 -26.20
N ASP A 123 -12.84 -33.27 -25.27
CA ASP A 123 -12.08 -34.49 -25.57
C ASP A 123 -12.99 -35.74 -25.68
N ALA A 124 -14.32 -35.54 -25.70
CA ALA A 124 -15.27 -36.55 -26.09
C ALA A 124 -15.10 -36.84 -27.60
N HIS A 125 -14.05 -37.60 -27.92
CA HIS A 125 -13.84 -38.20 -29.21
C HIS A 125 -15.12 -38.95 -29.59
N PRO A 126 -15.79 -38.64 -30.72
CA PRO A 126 -16.90 -39.46 -31.18
C PRO A 126 -16.33 -40.87 -31.38
N GLY A 127 -16.87 -41.84 -30.63
CA GLY A 127 -16.48 -43.24 -30.75
C GLY A 127 -16.58 -43.68 -32.22
N PRO A 128 -15.72 -44.63 -32.67
CA PRO A 128 -15.70 -45.05 -34.06
C PRO A 128 -17.09 -45.57 -34.48
N PRO A 129 -17.53 -45.31 -35.72
CA PRO A 129 -18.86 -45.69 -36.16
C PRO A 129 -19.02 -47.21 -36.09
N ASP A 130 -20.11 -47.63 -35.46
CA ASP A 130 -20.54 -49.01 -35.36
C ASP A 130 -20.62 -49.62 -36.78
N ARG A 131 -19.94 -50.74 -36.99
CA ARG A 131 -19.87 -51.45 -38.28
C ARG A 131 -21.15 -52.23 -38.56
#